data_AF-A0A447V054-F1
#
_entry.id   AF-A0A447V054-F1
#
_cell.length_a   1.000
_cell.length_b   1.000
_cell.length_c   1.000
_cell.angle_alpha   90.00
_cell.angle_beta   90.00
_cell.angle_gamma   90.00
#
_symmetry.space_group_name_H-M   'P 1'
#
loop_
_entity.id
_entity.type
_entity.pdbx_description
1 polymer ?
#
loop_
_entity_poly.entity_id
_entity_poly.type
_entity_poly.pdbx_seq_one_letter_code
_entity_poly.pdbx_strand_id
1 'polypeptide(L)'
;MNKKVLTLSAVMSCMLFGAAANAANAADRIGVTIYKYDDNFMSVVRKAIEKDAKASPDVQLLMNDSQNDQSKQNDQIDVLLAKGVKALAINLVDPAAAGTVIEKARAQNVPIVFFNKEPSRKALDSYDKAYYVGTDSKESGIIQGDLIAKHWAANPAWDLNKDGQVQFVLLKGEPGHPDAEARTTYVIKELNDNGLKTQQLQLDTAMWDTAQAKDKMDAWLSGPNANKIEVVIAKQRCDGNGCGRSAESAQQILYPRVWGRCPA
;
A
#
# COMPACT_ATOMS: atom_id res chain seq x y z
N MET A 1 -62.24 -23.14 -67.86
CA MET A 1 -61.28 -22.45 -68.74
C MET A 1 -61.58 -20.96 -68.75
N ASN A 2 -60.77 -20.11 -68.10
CA ASN A 2 -60.16 -18.93 -68.73
C ASN A 2 -59.23 -18.17 -67.78
N LYS A 3 -58.13 -17.71 -68.37
CA LYS A 3 -56.93 -17.13 -67.76
C LYS A 3 -57.14 -15.67 -67.31
N LYS A 4 -56.65 -15.28 -66.13
CA LYS A 4 -56.06 -13.96 -65.85
C LYS A 4 -54.96 -14.14 -64.78
N VAL A 5 -53.67 -14.09 -65.18
CA VAL A 5 -52.73 -12.97 -64.99
C VAL A 5 -52.48 -12.66 -63.50
N LEU A 6 -51.28 -12.95 -62.98
CA LEU A 6 -50.26 -11.93 -62.67
C LEU A 6 -49.02 -12.54 -62.00
N THR A 7 -47.90 -12.31 -62.65
CA THR A 7 -46.51 -12.34 -62.19
C THR A 7 -46.28 -11.54 -60.91
N LEU A 8 -45.59 -12.14 -59.91
CA LEU A 8 -44.58 -11.45 -59.10
C LEU A 8 -43.72 -12.48 -58.34
N SER A 9 -42.74 -13.07 -59.03
CA SER A 9 -41.65 -13.84 -58.40
C SER A 9 -40.40 -12.97 -58.38
N ALA A 10 -40.30 -12.13 -57.35
CA ALA A 10 -39.06 -11.47 -56.95
C ALA A 10 -39.20 -11.06 -55.49
N VAL A 11 -38.10 -11.18 -54.73
CA VAL A 11 -37.95 -10.81 -53.32
C VAL A 11 -38.33 -11.89 -52.30
N MET A 12 -37.57 -12.99 -52.27
CA MET A 12 -37.39 -13.76 -51.03
C MET A 12 -36.03 -14.47 -50.97
N SER A 13 -34.95 -13.74 -51.27
CA SER A 13 -33.57 -14.19 -51.03
C SER A 13 -32.72 -13.02 -50.53
N CYS A 14 -33.11 -12.39 -49.41
CA CYS A 14 -32.29 -11.43 -48.67
C CYS A 14 -32.70 -11.40 -47.19
N MET A 15 -32.70 -12.54 -46.48
CA MET A 15 -32.87 -12.56 -45.01
C MET A 15 -32.06 -13.65 -44.30
N LEU A 16 -30.85 -13.98 -44.78
CA LEU A 16 -29.94 -14.88 -44.06
C LEU A 16 -28.51 -14.36 -43.87
N PHE A 17 -28.27 -13.07 -44.14
CA PHE A 17 -27.00 -12.41 -43.82
C PHE A 17 -27.28 -11.18 -42.95
N GLY A 18 -27.47 -11.39 -41.65
CA GLY A 18 -27.64 -10.32 -40.69
C GLY A 18 -27.48 -10.82 -39.26
N ALA A 19 -26.44 -10.31 -38.58
CA ALA A 19 -26.12 -10.49 -37.16
C ALA A 19 -25.43 -11.80 -36.74
N ALA A 20 -24.36 -12.19 -37.44
CA ALA A 20 -23.14 -12.52 -36.70
C ALA A 20 -22.49 -11.18 -36.32
N ALA A 21 -23.10 -10.49 -35.34
CA ALA A 21 -22.39 -9.42 -34.66
C ALA A 21 -21.21 -10.11 -34.00
N ASN A 22 -20.01 -9.89 -34.53
CA ASN A 22 -18.79 -10.06 -33.77
C ASN A 22 -19.00 -9.26 -32.49
N ALA A 23 -19.36 -9.96 -31.39
CA ALA A 23 -19.10 -9.46 -30.07
C ALA A 23 -17.58 -9.31 -30.01
N ALA A 24 -17.10 -8.12 -30.38
CA ALA A 24 -15.80 -7.68 -29.91
C ALA A 24 -15.85 -7.91 -28.40
N ASN A 25 -15.05 -8.85 -27.90
CA ASN A 25 -14.97 -9.16 -26.48
C ASN A 25 -14.87 -7.84 -25.74
N ALA A 26 -15.94 -7.45 -25.05
CA ALA A 26 -15.89 -6.26 -24.22
C ALA A 26 -14.89 -6.60 -23.12
N ALA A 27 -13.76 -5.88 -23.10
CA ALA A 27 -12.69 -6.15 -22.15
C ALA A 27 -13.26 -6.26 -20.73
N ASP A 28 -12.86 -7.31 -20.01
CA ASP A 28 -13.26 -7.53 -18.63
C ASP A 28 -12.74 -6.37 -17.79
N ARG A 29 -13.67 -5.59 -17.24
CA ARG A 29 -13.33 -4.40 -16.45
C ARG A 29 -13.00 -4.81 -15.03
N ILE A 30 -11.84 -4.39 -14.53
CA ILE A 30 -11.45 -4.52 -13.13
C ILE A 30 -11.36 -3.13 -12.53
N GLY A 31 -12.12 -2.88 -11.47
CA GLY A 31 -12.07 -1.63 -10.73
C GLY A 31 -10.96 -1.68 -9.69
N VAL A 32 -10.10 -0.65 -9.65
CA VAL A 32 -8.99 -0.58 -8.70
C VAL A 32 -9.03 0.76 -7.97
N THR A 33 -9.04 0.74 -6.64
CA THR A 33 -8.87 1.97 -5.83
C THR A 33 -7.54 1.92 -5.10
N ILE A 34 -6.75 2.98 -5.22
CA ILE A 34 -5.53 3.21 -4.42
C ILE A 34 -5.86 4.27 -3.38
N TYR A 35 -5.49 4.05 -2.13
CA TYR A 35 -5.88 4.95 -1.04
C TYR A 35 -5.38 6.38 -1.28
N LYS A 36 -4.17 6.53 -1.80
CA LYS A 36 -3.53 7.81 -2.13
C LYS A 36 -2.43 7.59 -3.19
N TYR A 37 -2.49 8.30 -4.32
CA TYR A 37 -1.56 8.06 -5.44
C TYR A 37 -0.11 8.50 -5.22
N ASP A 38 0.11 9.48 -4.36
CA ASP A 38 1.42 10.04 -4.05
C ASP A 38 2.12 9.32 -2.89
N ASP A 39 1.53 8.25 -2.33
CA ASP A 39 2.27 7.35 -1.44
C ASP A 39 3.37 6.61 -2.21
N ASN A 40 4.58 6.63 -1.66
CA ASN A 40 5.77 6.14 -2.33
C ASN A 40 5.68 4.64 -2.64
N PHE A 41 5.17 3.83 -1.71
CA PHE A 41 5.09 2.38 -1.89
C PHE A 41 3.96 2.01 -2.85
N MET A 42 2.77 2.60 -2.66
CA MET A 42 1.61 2.37 -3.49
C MET A 42 1.78 2.90 -4.91
N SER A 43 2.63 3.91 -5.13
CA SER A 43 3.06 4.33 -6.47
C SER A 43 3.80 3.20 -7.22
N VAL A 44 4.66 2.44 -6.52
CA VAL A 44 5.34 1.27 -7.10
C VAL A 44 4.33 0.16 -7.38
N VAL A 45 3.47 -0.16 -6.41
CA VAL A 45 2.43 -1.19 -6.55
C VAL A 45 1.48 -0.87 -7.71
N ARG A 46 1.00 0.37 -7.81
CA ARG A 46 0.13 0.83 -8.89
C ARG A 46 0.78 0.65 -10.26
N LYS A 47 2.04 1.08 -10.42
CA LYS A 47 2.77 0.92 -11.69
C LYS A 47 2.97 -0.55 -12.06
N ALA A 48 3.15 -1.43 -11.07
CA ALA A 48 3.23 -2.87 -11.29
C ALA A 48 1.87 -3.43 -11.76
N ILE A 49 0.76 -3.08 -11.09
CA ILE A 49 -0.60 -3.46 -11.51
C ILE A 49 -0.89 -3.00 -12.94
N GLU A 50 -0.57 -1.74 -13.28
CA GLU A 50 -0.73 -1.20 -14.64
C GLU A 50 0.11 -1.96 -15.68
N LYS A 51 1.32 -2.39 -15.30
CA LYS A 51 2.20 -3.18 -16.16
C LYS A 51 1.64 -4.59 -16.38
N ASP A 52 1.17 -5.24 -15.33
CA ASP A 52 0.63 -6.60 -15.40
C ASP A 52 -0.65 -6.65 -16.24
N ALA A 53 -1.53 -5.64 -16.11
CA ALA A 53 -2.72 -5.54 -16.95
C ALA A 53 -2.41 -5.32 -18.43
N LYS A 54 -1.31 -4.63 -18.78
CA LYS A 54 -0.87 -4.50 -20.19
C LYS A 54 -0.49 -5.83 -20.82
N ALA A 55 -0.14 -6.84 -20.02
CA ALA A 55 0.11 -8.20 -20.51
C ALA A 55 -1.18 -9.00 -20.73
N SER A 56 -2.33 -8.47 -20.30
CA SER A 56 -3.65 -9.11 -20.40
C SER A 56 -4.56 -8.30 -21.33
N PRO A 57 -4.55 -8.55 -22.66
CA PRO A 57 -5.24 -7.71 -23.64
C PRO A 57 -6.77 -7.68 -23.48
N ASP A 58 -7.33 -8.69 -22.82
CA ASP A 58 -8.77 -8.79 -22.55
C ASP A 58 -9.21 -8.05 -21.27
N VAL A 59 -8.29 -7.42 -20.53
CA VAL A 59 -8.58 -6.74 -19.26
C VAL A 59 -8.49 -5.23 -19.41
N GLN A 60 -9.50 -4.52 -18.93
CA GLN A 60 -9.49 -3.08 -18.79
C GLN A 60 -9.45 -2.67 -17.31
N LEU A 61 -8.36 -2.03 -16.88
CA LEU A 61 -8.30 -1.43 -15.55
C LEU A 61 -9.04 -0.09 -15.50
N LEU A 62 -9.86 0.09 -14.48
CA LEU A 62 -10.43 1.37 -14.09
C LEU A 62 -9.82 1.77 -12.74
N MET A 63 -8.74 2.56 -12.80
CA MET A 63 -8.00 2.96 -11.59
C MET A 63 -8.48 4.30 -11.04
N ASN A 64 -8.58 4.38 -9.71
CA ASN A 64 -9.04 5.56 -8.98
C ASN A 64 -8.09 5.93 -7.84
N ASP A 65 -7.78 7.22 -7.74
CA ASP A 65 -7.11 7.83 -6.58
C ASP A 65 -8.14 8.24 -5.53
N SER A 66 -8.13 7.59 -4.38
CA SER A 66 -9.07 7.90 -3.29
C SER A 66 -8.66 9.14 -2.47
N GLN A 67 -7.48 9.72 -2.72
CA GLN A 67 -7.02 10.97 -2.11
C GLN A 67 -7.06 10.97 -0.57
N ASN A 68 -6.79 9.80 0.03
CA ASN A 68 -6.83 9.56 1.47
C ASN A 68 -8.19 9.88 2.13
N ASP A 69 -9.29 9.75 1.37
CA ASP A 69 -10.65 10.00 1.84
C ASP A 69 -11.54 8.77 1.61
N GLN A 70 -12.01 8.16 2.71
CA GLN A 70 -12.83 6.95 2.65
C GLN A 70 -14.21 7.21 2.02
N SER A 71 -14.78 8.41 2.17
CA SER A 71 -16.07 8.75 1.55
C SER A 71 -15.91 8.82 0.04
N LYS A 72 -14.85 9.47 -0.44
CA LYS A 72 -14.50 9.47 -1.87
C LYS A 72 -14.25 8.05 -2.39
N GLN A 73 -13.55 7.21 -1.63
CA GLN A 73 -13.35 5.81 -2.02
C GLN A 73 -14.68 5.05 -2.15
N ASN A 74 -15.61 5.26 -1.22
CA ASN A 74 -16.94 4.63 -1.27
C ASN A 74 -17.72 5.06 -2.54
N ASP A 75 -17.70 6.34 -2.88
CA ASP A 75 -18.33 6.86 -4.11
C ASP A 75 -17.68 6.28 -5.37
N GLN A 76 -16.34 6.16 -5.38
CA GLN A 76 -15.61 5.55 -6.48
C GLN A 76 -16.00 4.08 -6.68
N ILE A 77 -16.16 3.33 -5.59
CA ILE A 77 -16.60 1.92 -5.65
C ILE A 77 -18.01 1.83 -6.23
N ASP A 78 -18.93 2.71 -5.85
CA ASP A 78 -20.28 2.74 -6.44
C ASP A 78 -20.24 3.01 -7.95
N VAL A 79 -19.40 3.95 -8.39
CA VAL A 79 -19.19 4.23 -9.82
C VAL A 79 -18.57 3.04 -10.56
N LEU A 80 -17.61 2.34 -9.96
CA LEU A 80 -16.99 1.15 -10.55
C LEU A 80 -18.01 0.03 -10.71
N LEU A 81 -18.80 -0.23 -9.68
CA LEU A 81 -19.87 -1.22 -9.70
C LEU A 81 -20.94 -0.87 -10.75
N ALA A 82 -21.38 0.40 -10.82
CA ALA A 82 -22.31 0.87 -11.86
C ALA A 82 -21.76 0.73 -13.29
N LYS A 83 -20.43 0.77 -13.46
CA LYS A 83 -19.75 0.50 -14.75
C LYS A 83 -19.65 -0.99 -15.10
N GLY A 84 -20.17 -1.87 -14.24
CA GLY A 84 -20.23 -3.32 -14.47
C GLY A 84 -18.87 -4.01 -14.41
N VAL A 85 -17.99 -3.57 -13.50
CA VAL A 85 -16.71 -4.27 -13.26
C VAL A 85 -16.95 -5.72 -12.84
N LYS A 86 -16.08 -6.62 -13.30
CA LYS A 86 -16.12 -8.06 -13.00
C LYS A 86 -15.43 -8.41 -11.69
N ALA A 87 -14.54 -7.56 -11.21
CA ALA A 87 -13.86 -7.69 -9.95
C ALA A 87 -13.44 -6.31 -9.41
N LEU A 88 -13.25 -6.23 -8.10
CA LEU A 88 -12.69 -5.08 -7.41
C LEU A 88 -11.35 -5.43 -6.77
N ALA A 89 -10.33 -4.61 -6.99
CA ALA A 89 -9.08 -4.62 -6.23
C ALA A 89 -9.03 -3.35 -5.36
N ILE A 90 -9.14 -3.50 -4.04
CA ILE A 90 -9.33 -2.37 -3.13
C ILE A 90 -8.16 -2.23 -2.17
N ASN A 91 -7.43 -1.13 -2.29
CA ASN A 91 -6.53 -0.67 -1.24
C ASN A 91 -7.27 0.38 -0.40
N LEU A 92 -7.72 -0.04 0.78
CA LEU A 92 -8.57 0.75 1.67
C LEU A 92 -7.89 2.04 2.11
N VAL A 93 -8.68 3.11 2.28
CA VAL A 93 -8.23 4.28 3.05
C VAL A 93 -8.24 3.93 4.54
N ASP A 94 -9.37 3.47 5.06
CA ASP A 94 -9.54 3.00 6.43
C ASP A 94 -9.80 1.47 6.45
N PRO A 95 -8.92 0.66 7.09
CA PRO A 95 -9.14 -0.77 7.26
C PRO A 95 -10.49 -1.14 7.90
N ALA A 96 -11.04 -0.28 8.78
CA ALA A 96 -12.32 -0.52 9.43
C ALA A 96 -13.52 -0.42 8.47
N ALA A 97 -13.35 0.25 7.33
CA ALA A 97 -14.38 0.40 6.30
C ALA A 97 -14.58 -0.84 5.43
N ALA A 98 -13.77 -1.89 5.61
CA ALA A 98 -13.85 -3.11 4.80
C ALA A 98 -15.25 -3.73 4.76
N GLY A 99 -15.98 -3.73 5.88
CA GLY A 99 -17.35 -4.24 5.94
C GLY A 99 -18.30 -3.48 5.01
N THR A 100 -18.24 -2.14 5.01
CA THR A 100 -19.04 -1.30 4.10
C THR A 100 -18.71 -1.58 2.63
N VAL A 101 -17.43 -1.74 2.31
CA VAL A 101 -16.99 -2.05 0.95
C VAL A 101 -17.46 -3.46 0.51
N ILE A 102 -17.38 -4.45 1.40
CA ILE A 102 -17.86 -5.81 1.15
C ILE A 102 -19.36 -5.80 0.84
N GLU A 103 -20.17 -5.08 1.62
CA GLU A 103 -21.62 -5.05 1.39
C GLU A 103 -21.98 -4.45 0.01
N LYS A 104 -21.26 -3.42 -0.43
CA LYS A 104 -21.42 -2.85 -1.79
C LYS A 104 -21.12 -3.89 -2.88
N ALA A 105 -20.01 -4.64 -2.73
CA ALA A 105 -19.63 -5.67 -3.69
C ALA A 105 -20.59 -6.88 -3.67
N ARG A 106 -21.01 -7.31 -2.47
CA ARG A 106 -21.96 -8.41 -2.23
C ARG A 106 -23.30 -8.14 -2.92
N ALA A 107 -23.81 -6.92 -2.85
CA ALA A 107 -25.08 -6.52 -3.48
C ALA A 107 -25.12 -6.77 -4.99
N GLN A 108 -23.96 -6.82 -5.65
CA GLN A 108 -23.83 -7.10 -7.09
C GLN A 108 -23.11 -8.43 -7.39
N ASN A 109 -22.87 -9.25 -6.37
CA ASN A 109 -22.18 -10.54 -6.47
C ASN A 109 -20.76 -10.46 -7.08
N VAL A 110 -20.10 -9.29 -6.94
CA VAL A 110 -18.77 -9.00 -7.48
C VAL A 110 -17.70 -9.47 -6.50
N PRO A 111 -16.68 -10.23 -6.94
CA PRO A 111 -15.54 -10.60 -6.11
C PRO A 111 -14.66 -9.39 -5.77
N ILE A 112 -14.08 -9.41 -4.57
CA ILE A 112 -13.22 -8.34 -4.06
C ILE A 112 -11.90 -8.88 -3.55
N VAL A 113 -10.81 -8.25 -3.97
CA VAL A 113 -9.45 -8.51 -3.47
C VAL A 113 -8.96 -7.24 -2.77
N PHE A 114 -8.90 -7.29 -1.45
CA PHE A 114 -8.24 -6.26 -0.66
C PHE A 114 -6.73 -6.38 -0.79
N PHE A 115 -6.01 -5.27 -0.75
CA PHE A 115 -4.55 -5.33 -0.74
C PHE A 115 -3.88 -4.22 0.07
N ASN A 116 -2.69 -4.54 0.57
CA ASN A 116 -1.83 -3.70 1.43
C ASN A 116 -2.46 -3.39 2.81
N LYS A 117 -3.59 -2.68 2.90
CA LYS A 117 -4.28 -2.44 4.17
C LYS A 117 -5.19 -3.61 4.54
N GLU A 118 -4.82 -4.38 5.55
CA GLU A 118 -5.51 -5.63 5.95
C GLU A 118 -6.88 -5.38 6.60
N PRO A 119 -7.98 -5.91 6.05
CA PRO A 119 -9.25 -5.98 6.75
C PRO A 119 -9.21 -6.93 7.95
N SER A 120 -10.09 -6.72 8.94
CA SER A 120 -10.26 -7.72 10.00
C SER A 120 -10.65 -9.10 9.44
N ARG A 121 -10.22 -10.18 10.09
CA ARG A 121 -10.59 -11.55 9.70
C ARG A 121 -12.10 -11.75 9.62
N LYS A 122 -12.84 -11.18 10.58
CA LYS A 122 -14.32 -11.20 10.59
C LYS A 122 -14.92 -10.55 9.34
N ALA A 123 -14.32 -9.47 8.83
CA ALA A 123 -14.77 -8.84 7.59
C ALA A 123 -14.53 -9.78 6.40
N LEU A 124 -13.33 -10.34 6.25
CA LEU A 124 -13.02 -11.29 5.17
C LEU A 124 -13.95 -12.50 5.18
N ASP A 125 -14.18 -13.10 6.35
CA ASP A 125 -15.05 -14.28 6.50
C ASP A 125 -16.54 -13.97 6.25
N SER A 126 -16.93 -12.70 6.17
CA SER A 126 -18.33 -12.31 5.95
C SER A 126 -18.79 -12.51 4.50
N TYR A 127 -17.87 -12.67 3.54
CA TYR A 127 -18.19 -12.83 2.13
C TYR A 127 -17.25 -13.84 1.47
N ASP A 128 -17.84 -14.86 0.84
CA ASP A 128 -17.14 -15.99 0.20
C ASP A 128 -16.25 -15.58 -0.98
N LYS A 129 -16.44 -14.37 -1.52
CA LYS A 129 -15.62 -13.81 -2.59
C LYS A 129 -14.75 -12.64 -2.15
N ALA A 130 -14.49 -12.51 -0.85
CA ALA A 130 -13.53 -11.56 -0.32
C ALA A 130 -12.17 -12.23 -0.08
N TYR A 131 -11.13 -11.63 -0.65
CA TYR A 131 -9.74 -12.08 -0.53
C TYR A 131 -8.87 -10.93 -0.03
N TYR A 132 -7.70 -11.26 0.51
CA TYR A 132 -6.69 -10.28 0.88
C TYR A 132 -5.31 -10.69 0.35
N VAL A 133 -4.59 -9.73 -0.23
CA VAL A 133 -3.21 -9.85 -0.67
C VAL A 133 -2.36 -8.82 0.08
N GLY A 134 -1.48 -9.30 0.93
CA GLY A 134 -0.61 -8.45 1.75
C GLY A 134 0.64 -9.18 2.20
N THR A 135 1.14 -8.79 3.36
CA THR A 135 2.37 -9.33 3.94
C THR A 135 2.10 -9.79 5.37
N ASP A 136 2.94 -10.68 5.91
CA ASP A 136 3.03 -10.83 7.35
C ASP A 136 3.75 -9.60 7.93
N SER A 137 2.97 -8.66 8.46
CA SER A 137 3.50 -7.42 9.05
C SER A 137 4.48 -7.68 10.20
N LYS A 138 4.33 -8.79 10.93
CA LYS A 138 5.26 -9.17 12.01
C LYS A 138 6.62 -9.53 11.47
N GLU A 139 6.68 -10.31 10.40
CA GLU A 139 7.93 -10.76 9.77
C GLU A 139 8.82 -9.57 9.40
N SER A 140 8.25 -8.51 8.78
CA SER A 140 9.01 -7.30 8.45
C SER A 140 9.58 -6.57 9.68
N GLY A 141 8.90 -6.63 10.82
CA GLY A 141 9.40 -6.09 12.09
C GLY A 141 10.57 -6.88 12.65
N ILE A 142 10.49 -8.21 12.58
CA ILE A 142 11.55 -9.14 12.99
C ILE A 142 12.80 -8.93 12.12
N ILE A 143 12.65 -8.96 10.79
CA ILE A 143 13.75 -8.72 9.86
C ILE A 143 14.42 -7.37 10.13
N GLN A 144 13.65 -6.32 10.40
CA GLN A 144 14.22 -5.01 10.77
C GLN A 144 15.02 -5.08 12.07
N GLY A 145 14.52 -5.80 13.08
CA GLY A 145 15.21 -6.02 14.35
C GLY A 145 16.54 -6.76 14.16
N ASP A 146 16.53 -7.87 13.42
CA ASP A 146 17.72 -8.66 13.10
C ASP A 146 18.78 -7.85 12.36
N LEU A 147 18.35 -7.02 11.39
CA LEU A 147 19.25 -6.13 10.67
C LEU A 147 19.88 -5.08 11.58
N ILE A 148 19.11 -4.49 12.50
CA ILE A 148 19.64 -3.54 13.48
C ILE A 148 20.64 -4.26 14.40
N ALA A 149 20.29 -5.42 14.95
CA ALA A 149 21.14 -6.20 15.85
C ALA A 149 22.47 -6.58 15.18
N LYS A 150 22.41 -7.10 13.95
CA LYS A 150 23.57 -7.46 13.14
C LYS A 150 24.54 -6.30 12.99
N HIS A 151 24.03 -5.12 12.67
CA HIS A 151 24.89 -3.97 12.42
C HIS A 151 25.35 -3.27 13.69
N TRP A 152 24.53 -3.24 14.74
CA TRP A 152 24.96 -2.78 16.06
C TRP A 152 26.18 -3.57 16.54
N ALA A 153 26.12 -4.91 16.45
CA ALA A 153 27.23 -5.79 16.81
C ALA A 153 28.49 -5.53 15.97
N ALA A 154 28.34 -5.19 14.68
CA ALA A 154 29.45 -4.86 13.80
C ALA A 154 30.00 -3.44 13.98
N ASN A 155 29.32 -2.56 14.72
CA ASN A 155 29.69 -1.15 14.87
C ASN A 155 29.67 -0.71 16.35
N PRO A 156 30.65 -1.13 17.17
CA PRO A 156 30.72 -0.74 18.59
C PRO A 156 30.76 0.78 18.83
N ALA A 157 31.17 1.57 17.82
CA ALA A 157 31.19 3.02 17.90
C ALA A 157 29.80 3.69 17.88
N TRP A 158 28.72 2.92 17.66
CA TRP A 158 27.35 3.44 17.68
C TRP A 158 26.78 3.56 19.08
N ASP A 159 27.34 2.82 20.04
CA ASP A 159 27.11 3.02 21.46
C ASP A 159 27.89 4.25 21.93
N LEU A 160 27.27 5.41 21.78
CA LEU A 160 27.88 6.72 22.02
C LEU A 160 28.16 6.92 23.51
N ASN A 161 27.28 6.42 24.36
CA ASN A 161 27.38 6.57 25.81
C ASN A 161 28.07 5.37 26.50
N LYS A 162 28.31 4.28 25.76
CA LYS A 162 28.98 3.04 26.20
C LYS A 162 28.22 2.30 27.30
N ASP A 163 26.90 2.36 27.28
CA ASP A 163 26.03 1.70 28.27
C ASP A 163 25.51 0.33 27.82
N GLY A 164 25.83 -0.09 26.60
CA GLY A 164 25.42 -1.37 26.02
C GLY A 164 23.94 -1.43 25.65
N GLN A 165 23.24 -0.30 25.60
CA GLN A 165 21.84 -0.19 25.19
C GLN A 165 21.73 0.65 23.92
N VAL A 166 20.73 0.36 23.10
CA VAL A 166 20.42 1.16 21.91
C VAL A 166 19.50 2.30 22.30
N GLN A 167 19.99 3.55 22.30
CA GLN A 167 19.13 4.72 22.40
C GLN A 167 18.55 5.10 21.04
N PHE A 168 17.24 4.86 20.87
CA PHE A 168 16.58 5.04 19.60
C PHE A 168 15.47 6.09 19.62
N VAL A 169 15.19 6.64 18.45
CA VAL A 169 13.94 7.33 18.14
C VAL A 169 13.19 6.56 17.07
N LEU A 170 11.86 6.55 17.13
CA LEU A 170 11.02 5.77 16.21
C LEU A 170 10.00 6.63 15.48
N LEU A 171 10.07 6.63 14.15
CA LEU A 171 9.10 7.24 13.26
C LEU A 171 8.06 6.18 12.86
N LYS A 172 6.89 6.25 13.50
CA LYS A 172 5.77 5.35 13.27
C LYS A 172 5.01 5.77 12.01
N GLY A 173 4.39 4.79 11.35
CA GLY A 173 3.40 5.03 10.31
C GLY A 173 2.04 5.45 10.86
N GLU A 174 1.01 5.35 10.03
CA GLU A 174 -0.38 5.64 10.40
C GLU A 174 -0.84 4.81 11.62
N PRO A 175 -1.35 5.45 12.70
CA PRO A 175 -1.90 4.75 13.85
C PRO A 175 -3.08 3.84 13.47
N GLY A 176 -3.10 2.62 14.00
CA GLY A 176 -4.14 1.62 13.69
C GLY A 176 -3.88 0.85 12.39
N HIS A 177 -2.93 1.27 11.57
CA HIS A 177 -2.49 0.47 10.41
C HIS A 177 -1.75 -0.79 10.89
N PRO A 178 -2.13 -2.00 10.45
CA PRO A 178 -1.52 -3.26 10.92
C PRO A 178 0.01 -3.30 10.80
N ASP A 179 0.56 -2.87 9.66
CA ASP A 179 2.03 -2.73 9.49
C ASP A 179 2.68 -1.75 10.48
N ALA A 180 2.06 -0.61 10.76
CA ALA A 180 2.64 0.37 11.69
C ALA A 180 2.72 -0.21 13.10
N GLU A 181 1.64 -0.85 13.56
CA GLU A 181 1.57 -1.47 14.89
C GLU A 181 2.53 -2.64 15.03
N ALA A 182 2.51 -3.56 14.06
CA ALA A 182 3.34 -4.75 14.08
C ALA A 182 4.82 -4.40 13.99
N ARG A 183 5.24 -3.60 12.99
CA ARG A 183 6.66 -3.27 12.83
C ARG A 183 7.21 -2.47 14.01
N THR A 184 6.41 -1.62 14.65
CA THR A 184 6.82 -0.88 15.85
C THR A 184 7.04 -1.81 17.03
N THR A 185 6.13 -2.76 17.23
CA THR A 185 6.21 -3.72 18.34
C THR A 185 7.34 -4.73 18.12
N TYR A 186 7.37 -5.38 16.96
CA TYR A 186 8.26 -6.51 16.72
C TYR A 186 9.72 -6.12 16.51
N VAL A 187 10.03 -4.93 15.99
CA VAL A 187 11.43 -4.49 15.91
C VAL A 187 12.07 -4.41 17.30
N ILE A 188 11.35 -3.87 18.28
CA ILE A 188 11.86 -3.67 19.64
C ILE A 188 11.82 -5.00 20.41
N LYS A 189 10.78 -5.79 20.21
CA LYS A 189 10.70 -7.14 20.77
C LYS A 189 11.86 -8.01 20.32
N GLU A 190 12.16 -8.03 19.01
CA GLU A 190 13.24 -8.84 18.45
C GLU A 190 14.62 -8.41 19.00
N LEU A 191 14.88 -7.11 19.09
CA LEU A 191 16.12 -6.61 19.69
C LEU A 191 16.28 -7.07 21.14
N ASN A 192 15.22 -6.93 21.95
CA ASN A 192 15.26 -7.31 23.36
C ASN A 192 15.31 -8.83 23.58
N ASP A 193 14.60 -9.61 22.77
CA ASP A 193 14.63 -11.08 22.82
C ASP A 193 16.02 -11.62 22.48
N ASN A 194 16.75 -10.94 21.59
CA ASN A 194 18.15 -11.23 21.27
C ASN A 194 19.15 -10.64 22.28
N GLY A 195 18.67 -10.16 23.43
CA GLY A 195 19.50 -9.66 24.54
C GLY A 195 20.02 -8.24 24.39
N LEU A 196 19.65 -7.52 23.32
CA LEU A 196 20.04 -6.14 23.11
C LEU A 196 19.02 -5.20 23.76
N LYS A 197 19.41 -4.58 24.87
CA LYS A 197 18.56 -3.63 25.58
C LYS A 197 18.33 -2.38 24.72
N THR A 198 17.11 -1.86 24.77
CA THR A 198 16.73 -0.66 24.01
C THR A 198 16.13 0.41 24.92
N GLN A 199 16.45 1.68 24.67
CA GLN A 199 15.83 2.82 25.33
C GLN A 199 15.18 3.74 24.29
N GLN A 200 13.85 3.90 24.40
CA GLN A 200 13.10 4.82 23.56
C GLN A 200 13.29 6.26 24.04
N LEU A 201 13.92 7.10 23.21
CA LEU A 201 14.06 8.53 23.48
C LEU A 201 12.86 9.35 22.99
N GLN A 202 12.33 8.99 21.82
CA GLN A 202 11.15 9.60 21.20
C GLN A 202 10.42 8.57 20.35
N LEU A 203 9.11 8.69 20.27
CA LEU A 203 8.27 7.96 19.32
C LEU A 203 7.14 8.88 18.90
N ASP A 204 6.97 9.07 17.60
CA ASP A 204 5.84 9.82 17.06
C ASP A 204 5.47 9.28 15.67
N THR A 205 4.25 9.55 15.23
CA THR A 205 3.82 9.23 13.87
C THR A 205 4.28 10.30 12.89
N ALA A 206 4.71 9.84 11.72
CA ALA A 206 4.93 10.65 10.54
C ALA A 206 3.96 10.30 9.41
N MET A 207 2.93 9.48 9.68
CA MET A 207 1.84 9.15 8.74
C MET A 207 2.34 8.65 7.38
N TRP A 208 3.47 7.93 7.36
CA TRP A 208 4.14 7.45 6.13
C TRP A 208 4.70 8.56 5.22
N ASP A 209 4.64 9.81 5.66
CA ASP A 209 4.97 10.99 4.89
C ASP A 209 6.39 11.48 5.17
N THR A 210 7.13 11.77 4.10
CA THR A 210 8.55 12.13 4.18
C THR A 210 8.75 13.54 4.76
N ALA A 211 7.84 14.48 4.49
CA ALA A 211 7.94 15.85 5.02
C ALA A 211 7.60 15.87 6.52
N GLN A 212 6.57 15.15 6.94
CA GLN A 212 6.27 15.00 8.37
C GLN A 212 7.42 14.31 9.11
N ALA A 213 8.00 13.26 8.54
CA ALA A 213 9.15 12.58 9.12
C ALA A 213 10.35 13.52 9.29
N LYS A 214 10.57 14.41 8.31
CA LYS A 214 11.57 15.49 8.41
C LYS A 214 11.31 16.38 9.61
N ASP A 215 10.12 16.96 9.70
CA ASP A 215 9.78 17.95 10.72
C ASP A 215 9.92 17.35 12.14
N LYS A 216 9.50 16.08 12.31
CA LYS A 216 9.69 15.34 13.56
C LYS A 216 11.17 15.15 13.89
N MET A 217 11.98 14.74 12.91
CA MET A 217 13.41 14.53 13.14
C MET A 217 14.14 15.85 13.45
N ASP A 218 13.84 16.93 12.73
CA ASP A 218 14.41 18.27 12.98
C ASP A 218 14.08 18.75 14.40
N ALA A 219 12.84 18.53 14.85
CA ALA A 219 12.44 18.81 16.23
C ALA A 219 13.21 17.98 17.26
N TRP A 220 13.40 16.68 17.01
CA TRP A 220 14.17 15.80 17.90
C TRP A 220 15.66 16.15 17.95
N LEU A 221 16.24 16.56 16.82
CA LEU A 221 17.63 17.02 16.72
C LEU A 221 17.86 18.42 17.32
N SER A 222 16.81 19.21 17.45
CA SER A 222 16.85 20.51 18.14
C SER A 222 16.52 20.40 19.64
N GLY A 223 16.08 19.22 20.09
CA GLY A 223 15.64 18.96 21.46
C GLY A 223 16.77 18.52 22.41
N PRO A 224 16.45 18.38 23.70
CA PRO A 224 17.42 18.01 24.74
C PRO A 224 17.99 16.59 24.59
N ASN A 225 17.32 15.73 23.83
CA ASN A 225 17.77 14.37 23.56
C ASN A 225 18.63 14.25 22.29
N ALA A 226 18.87 15.33 21.54
CA ALA A 226 19.57 15.30 20.26
C ALA A 226 20.91 14.56 20.31
N ASN A 227 21.70 14.77 21.36
CA ASN A 227 23.01 14.13 21.51
C ASN A 227 22.96 12.72 22.10
N LYS A 228 21.77 12.22 22.46
CA LYS A 228 21.55 10.86 22.96
C LYS A 228 21.05 9.91 21.88
N ILE A 229 20.62 10.42 20.72
CA ILE A 229 20.10 9.59 19.63
C ILE A 229 21.26 8.85 18.96
N GLU A 230 21.19 7.52 18.98
CA GLU A 230 22.16 6.61 18.35
C GLU A 230 21.57 5.93 17.11
N VAL A 231 20.30 5.51 17.19
CA VAL A 231 19.59 4.83 16.09
C VAL A 231 18.27 5.51 15.78
N VAL A 232 17.98 5.72 14.49
CA VAL A 232 16.67 6.15 14.01
C VAL A 232 15.98 4.95 13.35
N ILE A 233 14.81 4.57 13.85
CA ILE A 233 14.01 3.47 13.30
C ILE A 233 12.79 4.04 12.58
N ALA A 234 12.67 3.81 11.28
CA ALA A 234 11.50 4.22 10.49
C ALA A 234 10.82 3.03 9.83
N LYS A 235 9.51 3.14 9.57
CA LYS A 235 8.67 2.01 9.10
C LYS A 235 8.45 1.96 7.59
N GLN A 236 8.74 3.04 6.89
CA GLN A 236 8.78 3.14 5.44
C GLN A 236 9.97 3.99 5.03
N ARG A 237 10.46 3.76 3.80
CA ARG A 237 11.54 4.54 3.23
C ARG A 237 11.09 6.00 3.11
N CYS A 238 11.80 6.88 3.81
CA CYS A 238 11.77 8.31 3.54
C CYS A 238 12.87 8.56 2.51
N ASP A 239 12.55 9.17 1.38
CA ASP A 239 13.56 9.47 0.36
C ASP A 239 14.59 10.46 0.92
N GLY A 240 15.87 10.25 0.60
CA GLY A 240 17.06 10.88 1.20
C GLY A 240 17.12 12.42 1.26
N ASN A 241 16.16 13.11 0.62
CA ASN A 241 16.05 14.56 0.66
C ASN A 241 15.09 15.08 1.76
N GLY A 242 14.13 14.27 2.23
CA GLY A 242 13.17 14.72 3.22
C GLY A 242 13.74 14.67 4.63
N CYS A 243 14.17 13.53 5.15
CA CYS A 243 14.78 13.47 6.48
C CYS A 243 16.26 13.96 6.51
N GLY A 244 16.69 14.66 5.45
CA GLY A 244 18.07 15.08 5.19
C GLY A 244 19.01 13.91 4.86
N ARG A 245 20.25 14.23 4.49
CA ARG A 245 21.39 13.27 4.41
C ARG A 245 21.57 12.42 5.69
N SER A 246 20.86 12.75 6.76
CA SER A 246 20.80 12.08 8.05
C SER A 246 19.95 10.79 8.07
N ALA A 247 19.15 10.53 7.03
CA ALA A 247 18.14 9.45 7.04
C ALA A 247 18.03 8.66 5.73
N GLU A 248 19.04 8.77 4.85
CA GLU A 248 19.24 7.84 3.71
C GLU A 248 19.40 6.36 4.15
N SER A 249 19.41 6.09 5.46
CA SER A 249 19.79 4.83 6.10
C SER A 249 18.63 3.95 6.60
N ALA A 250 17.35 4.32 6.41
CA ALA A 250 16.23 3.53 6.94
C ALA A 250 15.91 2.21 6.18
N GLN A 251 16.61 1.91 5.08
CA GLN A 251 16.59 0.59 4.43
C GLN A 251 17.98 0.10 4.01
N GLN A 252 19.01 0.87 4.36
CA GLN A 252 20.40 0.51 4.23
C GLN A 252 21.04 0.92 5.53
N ILE A 253 21.35 -0.06 6.34
CA ILE A 253 22.12 0.19 7.52
C ILE A 253 23.42 0.94 7.13
N LEU A 254 23.88 1.84 8.01
CA LEU A 254 25.19 2.52 8.09
C LEU A 254 25.12 4.03 7.79
N TYR A 255 25.29 4.87 8.81
CA TYR A 255 26.50 5.72 8.97
C TYR A 255 26.54 6.30 10.40
N PRO A 256 27.69 6.25 11.12
CA PRO A 256 27.91 7.07 12.31
C PRO A 256 28.01 8.56 11.92
N ARG A 257 27.73 9.46 12.88
CA ARG A 257 27.95 10.91 12.75
C ARG A 257 29.39 11.19 12.26
N VAL A 258 29.55 11.62 11.02
CA VAL A 258 30.69 12.44 10.60
C VAL A 258 30.18 13.85 10.33
N TRP A 259 29.95 14.60 11.41
CA TRP A 259 29.79 16.06 11.32
C TRP A 259 31.18 16.70 11.26
N GLY A 260 31.84 16.58 10.10
CA GLY A 260 33.00 17.38 9.75
C GLY A 260 32.55 18.61 8.97
N ARG A 261 32.91 19.82 9.45
CA ARG A 261 32.82 21.06 8.67
C ARG A 261 33.44 20.83 7.28
N CYS A 262 32.72 21.14 6.20
CA CYS A 262 33.39 21.56 4.98
C CYS A 262 34.06 22.91 5.27
N PRO A 263 35.38 23.07 5.09
CA PRO A 263 35.95 24.39 4.84
C PRO A 263 35.33 24.96 3.56
N ALA A 264 35.24 26.29 3.49
CA ALA A 264 34.72 27.03 2.36
C ALA A 264 35.36 26.65 1.02
#